data_AF-A0A8X6Y476-F1
#
_entry.id   AF-A0A8X6Y476-F1
#
_cell.length_a   1.000
_cell.length_b   1.000
_cell.length_c   1.000
_cell.angle_alpha   90.00
_cell.angle_beta   90.00
_cell.angle_gamma   90.00
#
_symmetry.space_group_name_H-M   'P 1'
#
loop_
_entity.id
_entity.type
_entity.pdbx_description
1 polymer ?
#
loop_
_entity_poly.entity_id
_entity_poly.type
_entity_poly.pdbx_seq_one_letter_code
_entity_poly.pdbx_strand_id
1 'polypeptide(L)'
;MFNIFISSVSNNSNTNEKENFPINRVKLLPAKNKSSALKITVPKPFRFETDGRIKKKPVDISNYDEKDFPSKLRQNSVKQTLTNQTNRVTKVKPFNLTSAKRKHEEESEYVPLAEQVSSYHQKVPERFHTTSQKEFQPQEHWEPPPLKAKSPNLQAVKRRRVVTAVSREEQELEEIQK
;
A
#
# COMPACT_ATOMS: atom_id res chain seq x y z
N MET A 1 -60.35 22.91 40.76
CA MET A 1 -59.77 23.93 39.86
C MET A 1 -58.74 23.24 39.00
N PHE A 2 -59.05 22.95 37.73
CA PHE A 2 -58.11 22.31 36.80
C PHE A 2 -57.63 23.37 35.81
N ASN A 3 -56.32 23.64 35.83
CA ASN A 3 -55.66 24.53 34.87
C ASN A 3 -55.37 23.75 33.59
N ILE A 4 -55.93 24.21 32.46
CA ILE A 4 -55.64 23.70 31.12
C ILE A 4 -54.49 24.55 30.55
N PHE A 5 -53.36 23.92 30.28
CA PHE A 5 -52.22 24.54 29.61
C PHE A 5 -52.36 24.34 28.09
N ILE A 6 -52.59 25.41 27.34
CA ILE A 6 -52.59 25.39 25.88
C ILE A 6 -51.17 25.77 25.43
N SER A 7 -50.43 24.81 24.87
CA SER A 7 -49.14 25.08 24.23
C SER A 7 -49.36 25.49 22.76
N SER A 8 -48.98 26.72 22.45
CA SER A 8 -48.87 27.24 21.08
C SER A 8 -47.63 26.63 20.40
N VAL A 9 -47.83 25.97 19.26
CA VAL A 9 -46.76 25.47 18.39
C VAL A 9 -46.39 26.59 17.42
N SER A 10 -45.20 27.17 17.60
CA SER A 10 -44.60 28.11 16.66
C SER A 10 -43.76 27.35 15.63
N ASN A 11 -44.19 27.38 14.37
CA ASN A 11 -43.42 26.89 13.24
C ASN A 11 -42.47 28.00 12.76
N ASN A 12 -41.17 27.84 13.01
CA ASN A 12 -40.15 28.66 12.38
C ASN A 12 -39.30 27.78 11.44
N SER A 13 -39.64 27.83 10.15
CA SER A 13 -38.79 27.34 9.07
C SER A 13 -37.75 28.41 8.72
N ASN A 14 -36.52 28.24 9.21
CA ASN A 14 -35.37 29.01 8.75
C ASN A 14 -34.44 28.09 7.94
N THR A 15 -34.69 28.02 6.64
CA THR A 15 -33.75 27.51 5.64
C THR A 15 -32.77 28.63 5.29
N ASN A 16 -31.53 28.53 5.75
CA ASN A 16 -30.42 29.31 5.20
C ASN A 16 -29.32 28.34 4.78
N GLU A 17 -29.47 27.80 3.58
CA GLU A 17 -28.40 27.14 2.86
C GLU A 17 -27.33 28.18 2.53
N LYS A 18 -26.12 27.98 3.06
CA LYS A 18 -24.90 28.58 2.53
C LYS A 18 -23.88 27.47 2.39
N GLU A 19 -24.00 26.72 1.30
CA GLU A 19 -22.93 25.83 0.86
C GLU A 19 -21.71 26.68 0.49
N ASN A 20 -20.72 26.69 1.39
CA ASN A 20 -19.41 27.29 1.13
C ASN A 20 -18.52 26.22 0.50
N PHE A 21 -18.46 26.19 -0.83
CA PHE A 21 -17.44 25.41 -1.54
C PHE A 21 -16.08 26.14 -1.47
N PRO A 22 -15.01 25.52 -0.96
CA PRO A 22 -13.70 26.15 -0.96
C PRO A 22 -13.13 26.21 -2.39
N ILE A 23 -13.09 27.42 -2.96
CA ILE A 23 -12.35 27.70 -4.20
C ILE A 23 -10.86 27.65 -3.88
N ASN A 24 -10.17 26.59 -4.27
CA ASN A 24 -8.71 26.48 -4.21
C ASN A 24 -8.08 27.47 -5.21
N ARG A 25 -7.85 28.72 -4.79
CA ARG A 25 -6.95 29.64 -5.50
C ARG A 25 -5.52 29.21 -5.26
N VAL A 26 -4.90 28.61 -6.27
CA VAL A 26 -3.46 28.35 -6.30
C VAL A 26 -2.74 29.71 -6.30
N LYS A 27 -2.05 30.05 -5.21
CA LYS A 27 -1.16 31.21 -5.16
C LYS A 27 0.11 30.86 -5.94
N LEU A 28 0.27 31.41 -7.14
CA LEU A 28 1.55 31.43 -7.84
C LEU A 28 2.53 32.31 -7.05
N LEU A 29 3.54 31.71 -6.43
CA LEU A 29 4.65 32.44 -5.82
C LEU A 29 5.75 32.67 -6.88
N PRO A 30 6.41 33.84 -6.88
CA PRO A 30 7.43 34.18 -7.86
C PRO A 30 8.66 33.28 -7.71
N ALA A 31 9.14 32.76 -8.84
CA ALA A 31 10.37 31.99 -8.94
C ALA A 31 11.55 32.80 -8.38
N LYS A 32 12.17 32.28 -7.32
CA LYS A 32 13.45 32.78 -6.83
C LYS A 32 14.55 32.33 -7.80
N ASN A 33 15.00 33.24 -8.66
CA ASN A 33 16.17 33.05 -9.50
C ASN A 33 17.41 32.84 -8.61
N LYS A 34 17.80 31.58 -8.40
CA LYS A 34 19.11 31.24 -7.87
C LYS A 34 20.07 31.25 -9.06
N SER A 35 20.70 32.38 -9.35
CA SER A 35 21.79 32.43 -10.32
C SER A 35 22.97 31.61 -9.77
N SER A 36 23.09 30.36 -10.19
CA SER A 36 24.31 29.59 -9.99
C SER A 36 25.40 30.21 -10.86
N ALA A 37 26.39 30.85 -10.25
CA ALA A 37 27.58 31.31 -10.95
C ALA A 37 28.20 30.13 -11.72
N LEU A 38 28.29 30.26 -13.05
CA LEU A 38 28.85 29.24 -13.93
C LEU A 38 30.35 29.11 -13.63
N LYS A 39 30.80 27.91 -13.26
CA LYS A 39 32.23 27.63 -13.10
C LYS A 39 32.87 27.62 -14.49
N ILE A 40 33.70 28.61 -14.77
CA ILE A 40 34.42 28.75 -16.05
C ILE A 40 35.67 27.88 -16.00
N THR A 41 35.88 27.05 -17.02
CA THR A 41 37.07 26.19 -17.17
C THR A 41 38.26 27.03 -17.65
N VAL A 42 39.40 26.92 -16.95
CA VAL A 42 40.66 27.58 -17.33
C VAL A 42 41.55 26.58 -18.08
N PRO A 43 42.11 26.92 -19.25
CA PRO A 43 43.02 26.04 -19.99
C PRO A 43 44.34 25.86 -19.23
N LYS A 44 44.77 24.61 -19.09
CA LYS A 44 46.06 24.25 -18.48
C LYS A 44 47.03 23.81 -19.58
N PRO A 45 48.26 24.35 -19.64
CA PRO A 45 49.25 23.94 -20.63
C PRO A 45 49.64 22.47 -20.44
N PHE A 46 49.71 21.74 -21.56
CA PHE A 46 50.09 20.33 -21.58
C PHE A 46 51.58 20.18 -21.25
N ARG A 47 51.91 19.26 -20.34
CA ARG A 47 53.29 18.87 -20.06
C ARG A 47 53.56 17.59 -20.83
N PHE A 48 54.36 17.67 -21.88
CA PHE A 48 54.85 16.48 -22.56
C PHE A 48 55.88 15.82 -21.66
N GLU A 49 55.53 14.67 -21.09
CA GLU A 49 56.52 13.77 -20.50
C GLU A 49 57.34 13.19 -21.65
N THR A 50 58.52 13.75 -21.87
CA THR A 50 59.48 13.15 -22.79
C THR A 50 59.89 11.80 -22.25
N ASP A 51 59.75 10.77 -23.07
CA ASP A 51 60.01 9.40 -22.69
C ASP A 51 61.43 9.22 -22.13
N GLY A 52 61.52 8.82 -20.85
CA GLY A 52 62.78 8.58 -20.14
C GLY A 52 63.57 7.39 -20.67
N ARG A 53 63.04 6.63 -21.64
CA ARG A 53 63.65 5.43 -22.23
C ARG A 53 65.02 5.66 -22.87
N ILE A 54 65.37 6.90 -23.22
CA ILE A 54 66.67 7.23 -23.84
C ILE A 54 67.80 7.29 -22.81
N LYS A 55 67.50 7.31 -21.50
CA LYS A 55 68.54 7.16 -20.46
C LYS A 55 68.96 5.70 -20.38
N LYS A 56 69.95 5.33 -21.21
CA LYS A 56 70.65 4.04 -21.15
C LYS A 56 71.19 3.85 -19.72
N LYS A 57 70.56 2.96 -18.96
CA LYS A 57 71.15 2.42 -17.73
C LYS A 57 72.09 1.28 -18.15
N PRO A 58 73.36 1.24 -17.69
CA PRO A 58 74.18 0.04 -17.85
C PRO A 58 73.50 -1.08 -17.06
N VAL A 59 73.17 -2.18 -17.75
CA VAL A 59 72.65 -3.40 -17.13
C VAL A 59 73.85 -4.31 -16.89
N ASP A 60 74.16 -4.58 -15.62
CA ASP A 60 75.14 -5.60 -15.23
C ASP A 60 74.58 -6.99 -15.57
N ILE A 61 75.31 -7.73 -16.41
CA ILE A 61 74.90 -9.02 -17.01
C ILE A 61 75.43 -10.19 -16.15
N SER A 62 75.76 -9.98 -14.88
CA SER A 62 76.60 -10.92 -14.14
C SER A 62 75.89 -12.06 -13.41
N ASN A 63 74.60 -12.35 -13.66
CA ASN A 63 73.92 -13.51 -13.06
C ASN A 63 72.73 -14.00 -13.89
N TYR A 64 72.92 -14.30 -15.19
CA TYR A 64 71.93 -15.06 -15.94
C TYR A 64 72.34 -16.53 -15.99
N ASP A 65 71.78 -17.33 -15.06
CA ASP A 65 71.63 -18.77 -15.27
C ASP A 65 71.00 -18.99 -16.65
N GLU A 66 71.74 -19.63 -17.54
CA GLU A 66 71.34 -20.03 -18.89
C GLU A 66 70.20 -21.07 -18.82
N LYS A 67 69.00 -20.61 -18.47
CA LYS A 67 67.77 -21.37 -18.70
C LYS A 67 67.39 -21.21 -20.15
N ASP A 68 67.33 -22.33 -20.86
CA ASP A 68 66.92 -22.47 -22.26
C ASP A 68 65.80 -21.48 -22.62
N PHE A 69 66.00 -20.69 -23.68
CA PHE A 69 65.10 -19.60 -24.10
C PHE A 69 63.61 -20.05 -24.23
N PRO A 70 63.28 -21.24 -24.77
CA PRO A 70 61.94 -21.79 -24.77
C PRO A 70 61.37 -22.02 -23.36
N SER A 71 62.22 -22.41 -22.40
CA SER A 71 61.81 -22.63 -21.00
C SER A 71 61.36 -21.33 -20.35
N LYS A 72 62.09 -20.22 -20.60
CA LYS A 72 61.71 -18.88 -20.13
C LYS A 72 60.39 -18.40 -20.72
N LEU A 73 60.16 -18.67 -22.01
CA LEU A 73 58.92 -18.30 -22.70
C LEU A 73 57.71 -19.07 -22.15
N ARG A 74 57.88 -20.36 -21.86
CA ARG A 74 56.83 -21.24 -21.29
C ARG A 74 56.50 -20.89 -19.84
N GLN A 75 57.48 -20.45 -19.05
CA GLN A 75 57.31 -20.18 -17.61
C GLN A 75 56.32 -19.05 -17.30
N ASN A 76 56.20 -18.06 -18.19
CA ASN A 76 55.29 -16.93 -18.01
C ASN A 76 53.83 -17.27 -18.38
N SER A 77 53.60 -18.21 -19.28
CA SER A 77 52.25 -18.62 -19.70
C SER A 77 51.45 -19.24 -18.54
N VAL A 78 52.08 -20.15 -17.78
CA VAL A 78 51.44 -20.87 -16.66
C VAL A 78 51.11 -19.94 -15.50
N LYS A 79 51.95 -18.93 -15.24
CA LYS A 79 51.71 -17.95 -14.15
C LYS A 79 50.62 -16.94 -14.51
N GLN A 80 50.43 -16.64 -15.80
CA GLN A 80 49.37 -15.75 -16.27
C GLN A 80 48.02 -16.45 -16.38
N THR A 81 47.98 -17.74 -16.70
CA THR A 81 46.72 -18.50 -16.74
C THR A 81 46.16 -18.76 -15.34
N LEU A 82 47.01 -19.07 -14.35
CA LEU A 82 46.57 -19.34 -12.98
C LEU A 82 46.10 -18.09 -12.21
N THR A 83 46.66 -16.92 -12.50
CA THR A 83 46.29 -15.67 -11.80
C THR A 83 45.03 -15.00 -12.40
N ASN A 84 44.77 -15.22 -13.69
CA ASN A 84 43.62 -14.66 -14.39
C ASN A 84 42.39 -15.58 -14.44
N GLN A 85 42.49 -16.82 -13.96
CA GLN A 85 41.38 -17.78 -13.82
C GLN A 85 40.64 -17.72 -12.48
N THR A 86 40.92 -16.71 -11.64
CA THR A 86 39.91 -16.31 -10.66
C THR A 86 38.76 -15.73 -11.47
N ASN A 87 37.69 -16.48 -11.66
CA ASN A 87 36.50 -16.12 -12.45
C ASN A 87 35.99 -14.73 -12.07
N ARG A 88 36.52 -13.68 -12.71
CA ARG A 88 36.04 -12.31 -12.57
C ARG A 88 34.86 -12.14 -13.50
N VAL A 89 33.77 -12.82 -13.15
CA VAL A 89 32.47 -12.65 -13.80
C VAL A 89 32.09 -11.18 -13.70
N THR A 90 31.87 -10.54 -14.85
CA THR A 90 31.44 -9.15 -14.92
C THR A 90 30.12 -9.00 -14.17
N LYS A 91 30.12 -8.23 -13.08
CA LYS A 91 28.89 -7.89 -12.35
C LYS A 91 28.17 -6.78 -13.10
N VAL A 92 26.96 -7.05 -13.58
CA VAL A 92 26.11 -6.05 -14.23
C VAL A 92 25.74 -4.99 -13.20
N LYS A 93 26.03 -3.72 -13.49
CA LYS A 93 25.55 -2.59 -12.68
C LYS A 93 24.26 -2.06 -13.33
N PRO A 94 23.07 -2.31 -12.75
CA PRO A 94 21.84 -1.83 -13.33
C PRO A 94 21.79 -0.30 -13.30
N PHE A 95 21.07 0.27 -14.25
CA PHE A 95 20.75 1.69 -14.29
C PHE A 95 19.52 1.97 -13.42
N ASN A 96 19.42 3.20 -12.92
CA ASN A 96 18.27 3.62 -12.13
C ASN A 96 17.07 3.82 -13.06
N LEU A 97 16.27 2.78 -13.23
CA LEU A 97 14.95 2.90 -13.85
C LEU A 97 14.08 3.80 -12.98
N THR A 98 13.51 4.86 -13.55
CA THR A 98 12.46 5.62 -12.90
C THR A 98 11.20 4.74 -12.90
N SER A 99 11.02 3.93 -11.87
CA SER A 99 9.72 3.31 -11.62
C SER A 99 8.73 4.45 -11.42
N ALA A 100 7.81 4.63 -12.37
CA ALA A 100 6.71 5.55 -12.19
C ALA A 100 6.00 5.15 -10.89
N LYS A 101 5.75 6.10 -9.97
CA LYS A 101 5.09 5.85 -8.68
C LYS A 101 3.60 5.47 -8.81
N ARG A 102 3.19 4.94 -9.95
CA ARG A 102 1.87 4.35 -10.09
C ARG A 102 1.86 3.14 -9.16
N LYS A 103 0.87 3.12 -8.28
CA LYS A 103 0.56 1.94 -7.48
C LYS A 103 0.51 0.79 -8.48
N HIS A 104 1.39 -0.20 -8.31
CA HIS A 104 1.20 -1.48 -8.94
C HIS A 104 -0.08 -2.00 -8.29
N GLU A 105 -1.23 -1.70 -8.89
CA GLU A 105 -2.40 -2.54 -8.69
C GLU A 105 -1.89 -3.93 -8.99
N GLU A 106 -2.09 -4.87 -8.06
CA GLU A 106 -1.83 -6.27 -8.34
C GLU A 106 -2.64 -6.56 -9.61
N GLU A 107 -1.93 -6.57 -10.74
CA GLU A 107 -2.50 -6.83 -12.05
C GLU A 107 -2.76 -8.33 -12.00
N SER A 108 -3.85 -8.69 -11.33
CA SER A 108 -4.34 -10.05 -11.27
C SER A 108 -4.46 -10.46 -12.71
N GLU A 109 -3.62 -11.40 -13.11
CA GLU A 109 -3.62 -11.92 -14.46
C GLU A 109 -5.05 -12.29 -14.83
N TYR A 110 -5.50 -11.83 -16.00
CA TYR A 110 -6.87 -12.06 -16.41
C TYR A 110 -7.11 -13.58 -16.52
N VAL A 111 -8.00 -14.09 -15.68
CA VAL A 111 -8.44 -15.49 -15.71
C VAL A 111 -9.79 -15.58 -16.44
N PRO A 112 -9.90 -16.37 -17.52
CA PRO A 112 -11.17 -16.59 -18.21
C PRO A 112 -12.24 -17.16 -17.27
N LEU A 113 -13.50 -16.76 -17.49
CA LEU A 113 -14.63 -17.20 -16.66
C LEU A 113 -14.78 -18.74 -16.64
N ALA A 114 -14.52 -19.40 -17.76
CA ALA A 114 -14.56 -20.85 -17.85
C ALA A 114 -13.55 -21.52 -16.90
N GLU A 115 -12.34 -20.96 -16.80
CA GLU A 115 -11.28 -21.44 -15.91
C GLU A 115 -11.62 -21.14 -14.44
N GLN A 116 -12.26 -20.00 -14.17
CA GLN A 116 -12.76 -19.68 -12.84
C GLN A 116 -13.84 -20.67 -12.37
N VAL A 117 -14.76 -21.06 -13.26
CA VAL A 117 -15.82 -22.04 -12.95
C VAL A 117 -15.24 -23.45 -12.79
N SER A 118 -14.31 -23.87 -13.66
CA SER A 118 -13.68 -25.18 -13.54
C SER A 118 -12.86 -25.30 -12.26
N SER A 119 -12.05 -24.28 -11.95
CA SER A 119 -11.25 -24.23 -10.73
C SER A 119 -12.13 -24.21 -9.48
N TYR A 120 -13.28 -23.52 -9.50
CA TYR A 120 -14.21 -23.54 -8.36
C TYR A 120 -14.74 -24.94 -8.04
N HIS A 121 -15.16 -25.70 -9.07
CA HIS A 121 -15.66 -27.05 -8.86
C HIS A 121 -14.57 -28.07 -8.51
N GLN A 122 -13.34 -27.85 -8.99
CA GLN A 122 -12.20 -28.76 -8.75
C GLN A 122 -11.46 -28.44 -7.44
N LYS A 123 -11.53 -27.20 -6.96
CA LYS A 123 -10.81 -26.75 -5.77
C LYS A 123 -11.39 -27.37 -4.52
N VAL A 124 -10.60 -28.20 -3.87
CA VAL A 124 -10.92 -28.74 -2.55
C VAL A 124 -10.83 -27.60 -1.52
N PRO A 125 -11.85 -27.38 -0.69
CA PRO A 125 -11.76 -26.41 0.39
C PRO A 125 -10.63 -26.76 1.35
N GLU A 126 -9.94 -25.74 1.86
CA GLU A 126 -8.74 -25.89 2.67
C GLU A 126 -8.95 -26.78 3.91
N ARG A 127 -10.17 -26.81 4.45
CA ARG A 127 -10.59 -27.67 5.57
C ARG A 127 -10.43 -29.17 5.29
N PHE A 128 -10.41 -29.58 4.02
CA PHE A 128 -10.27 -30.97 3.59
C PHE A 128 -8.86 -31.30 3.06
N HIS A 129 -7.94 -30.33 3.04
CA HIS A 129 -6.54 -30.60 2.71
C HIS A 129 -5.88 -31.30 3.90
N THR A 130 -5.38 -32.51 3.70
CA THR A 130 -4.74 -33.34 4.76
C THR A 130 -3.28 -32.97 5.03
N THR A 131 -2.82 -31.78 4.65
CA THR A 131 -1.40 -31.42 4.74
C THR A 131 -1.02 -31.00 6.16
N SER A 132 -0.21 -31.84 6.81
CA SER A 132 0.46 -31.64 8.10
C SER A 132 1.45 -30.46 8.18
N GLN A 133 1.45 -29.55 7.19
CA GLN A 133 2.48 -28.51 7.01
C GLN A 133 1.94 -27.08 7.02
N LYS A 134 0.62 -26.89 7.14
CA LYS A 134 0.10 -25.58 7.52
C LYS A 134 -0.16 -25.67 9.00
N GLU A 135 0.66 -24.99 9.80
CA GLU A 135 0.31 -24.66 11.18
C GLU A 135 -1.12 -24.14 11.12
N PHE A 136 -2.06 -24.97 11.58
CA PHE A 136 -3.46 -24.63 11.64
C PHE A 136 -3.53 -23.55 12.71
N GLN A 137 -3.33 -22.30 12.30
CA GLN A 137 -3.71 -21.16 13.11
C GLN A 137 -5.22 -21.31 13.28
N PRO A 138 -5.71 -21.59 14.51
CA PRO A 138 -7.13 -21.67 14.73
C PRO A 138 -7.73 -20.39 14.18
N GLN A 139 -8.65 -20.51 13.23
CA GLN A 139 -9.43 -19.38 12.75
C GLN A 139 -10.01 -18.73 14.00
N GLU A 140 -9.55 -17.52 14.34
CA GLU A 140 -10.01 -16.76 15.51
C GLU A 140 -11.53 -16.93 15.59
N HIS A 141 -11.98 -17.66 16.60
CA HIS A 141 -13.39 -17.93 16.79
C HIS A 141 -14.03 -16.57 17.05
N TRP A 142 -14.71 -16.04 16.06
CA TRP A 142 -15.46 -14.81 16.25
C TRP A 142 -16.62 -15.18 17.19
N GLU A 143 -16.48 -14.79 18.45
CA GLU A 143 -17.59 -14.87 19.39
C GLU A 143 -18.37 -13.56 19.24
N PRO A 144 -19.62 -13.59 18.75
CA PRO A 144 -20.47 -12.42 18.82
C PRO A 144 -20.56 -11.97 20.28
N PRO A 145 -20.43 -10.67 20.57
CA PRO A 145 -20.61 -10.17 21.92
C PRO A 145 -22.01 -10.57 22.43
N PRO A 146 -22.14 -10.95 23.72
CA PRO A 146 -23.39 -11.43 24.27
C PRO A 146 -24.48 -10.36 24.11
N LEU A 147 -25.48 -10.65 23.28
CA LEU A 147 -26.61 -9.76 23.08
C LEU A 147 -27.48 -9.75 24.34
N LYS A 148 -27.70 -8.56 24.92
CA LYS A 148 -28.69 -8.38 25.98
C LYS A 148 -30.08 -8.50 25.38
N ALA A 149 -30.81 -9.55 25.73
CA ALA A 149 -32.21 -9.69 25.35
C ALA A 149 -33.02 -8.50 25.88
N LYS A 150 -33.67 -7.76 24.98
CA LYS A 150 -34.64 -6.71 25.33
C LYS A 150 -36.04 -7.27 25.17
N SER A 151 -36.81 -7.30 26.25
CA SER A 151 -38.23 -7.61 26.15
C SER A 151 -38.96 -6.47 25.41
N PRO A 152 -39.89 -6.76 24.51
CA PRO A 152 -40.73 -5.73 23.91
C PRO A 152 -41.59 -5.08 24.99
N ASN A 153 -41.62 -3.74 25.02
CA ASN A 153 -42.57 -3.01 25.86
C ASN A 153 -43.96 -3.12 25.25
N LEU A 154 -44.71 -4.16 25.66
CA LEU A 154 -46.10 -4.36 25.30
C LEU A 154 -46.95 -3.30 26.00
N GLN A 155 -47.17 -2.16 25.33
CA GLN A 155 -48.18 -1.20 25.75
C GLN A 155 -49.49 -1.54 25.05
N ALA A 156 -50.54 -1.79 25.84
CA ALA A 156 -51.89 -1.84 25.31
C ALA A 156 -52.27 -0.42 24.87
N VAL A 157 -52.09 -0.13 23.58
CA VAL A 157 -52.68 1.04 22.95
C VAL A 157 -54.19 0.85 23.06
N LYS A 158 -54.81 1.48 24.08
CA LYS A 158 -56.26 1.61 24.17
C LYS A 158 -56.70 2.41 22.95
N ARG A 159 -57.01 1.72 21.85
CA ARG A 159 -57.68 2.32 20.70
C ARG A 159 -59.06 2.74 21.23
N ARG A 160 -59.23 4.03 21.50
CA ARG A 160 -60.54 4.62 21.75
C ARG A 160 -61.32 4.53 20.44
N ARG A 161 -61.99 3.40 20.21
CA ARG A 161 -63.06 3.36 19.22
C ARG A 161 -64.20 4.22 19.76
N VAL A 162 -64.85 4.97 18.89
CA VAL A 162 -66.09 5.67 19.26
C VAL A 162 -67.07 4.61 19.74
N VAL A 163 -67.53 4.75 20.98
CA VAL A 163 -68.52 3.86 21.58
C VAL A 163 -69.86 4.25 20.98
N THR A 164 -70.46 3.36 20.17
CA THR A 164 -71.74 3.63 19.49
C THR A 164 -72.94 3.07 20.24
N ALA A 165 -72.73 2.31 21.30
CA ALA A 165 -73.78 1.70 22.11
C ALA A 165 -73.45 1.87 23.59
N VAL A 166 -74.47 2.14 24.40
CA VAL A 166 -74.37 2.32 25.85
C VAL A 166 -73.84 1.02 26.47
N SER A 167 -72.87 1.15 27.37
CA SER A 167 -72.32 -0.01 28.07
C SER A 167 -73.35 -0.55 29.06
N ARG A 168 -73.29 -1.85 29.35
CA ARG A 168 -74.20 -2.49 30.31
C ARG A 168 -74.16 -1.83 31.69
N GLU A 169 -72.98 -1.39 32.12
CA GLU A 169 -72.79 -0.68 33.40
C GLU A 169 -73.52 0.66 33.43
N GLU A 170 -73.55 1.40 32.33
CA GLU A 170 -74.31 2.65 32.22
C GLU A 170 -75.82 2.38 32.22
N GLN A 171 -76.28 1.31 31.59
CA GLN A 171 -77.70 0.95 31.55
C GLN A 171 -78.24 0.55 32.93
N GLU A 172 -77.48 -0.22 33.70
CA GLU A 172 -77.85 -0.60 35.07
C GLU A 172 -77.90 0.63 36.01
N LEU A 173 -77.07 1.65 35.79
CA LEU A 173 -77.12 2.91 36.55
C LEU A 173 -78.36 3.76 36.24
N GLU A 174 -78.80 3.78 34.98
CA GLU A 174 -80.03 4.49 34.59
C GLU A 174 -81.28 3.86 35.20
N GLU A 175 -81.30 2.53 35.37
CA GLU A 175 -82.41 1.81 36.02
C GLU A 175 -82.49 2.07 37.53
N ILE A 176 -81.37 2.32 38.20
CA ILE A 176 -81.34 2.66 39.64
C ILE A 176 -81.77 4.11 39.88
N GLN A 177 -81.60 5.01 38.91
CA GLN A 177 -81.96 6.43 39.01
C GLN A 177 -83.40 6.73 38.61
N LYS A 178 -84.16 5.72 38.14
CA LYS A 178 -85.57 5.83 37.77
C LYS A 178 -86.49 5.28 38.86
#